data_AF-A0A7C2VCJ9-F1
#
_entry.id   AF-A0A7C2VCJ9-F1
#
_cell.length_a   1.000
_cell.length_b   1.000
_cell.length_c   1.000
_cell.angle_alpha   90.00
_cell.angle_beta   90.00
_cell.angle_gamma   90.00
#
_symmetry.space_group_name_H-M   'P 1'
#
loop_
_entity.id
_entity.type
_entity.pdbx_description
1 polymer ?
#
loop_
_entity_poly.entity_id
_entity_poly.type
_entity_poly.pdbx_seq_one_letter_code
_entity_poly.pdbx_strand_id
1 'polypeptide(L)'
;MDMAKSMKQGSLAIHQIDFKSHGLHKNHKLDFLAWSNLSWRLMYSQKGVPNRLRQNSYISAANKCGLKIDSLKATEMLDKNTVDVIRQDLNSKFKDLPYEDLSCLGCWMLLEK
;
A
#
# COMPACT_ATOMS: atom_id res chain seq x y z
N MET A 1 -8.40 10.20 8.44
CA MET A 1 -9.32 11.22 8.97
C MET A 1 -8.58 12.49 9.35
N ASP A 2 -7.42 12.39 10.02
CA ASP A 2 -6.70 13.56 10.55
C ASP A 2 -6.20 14.49 9.44
N MET A 3 -5.53 13.97 8.41
CA MET A 3 -5.07 14.77 7.26
C MET A 3 -6.21 15.61 6.65
N ALA A 4 -7.34 14.99 6.32
CA ALA A 4 -8.47 15.68 5.72
C ALA A 4 -9.14 16.71 6.64
N LYS A 5 -8.99 16.58 7.97
CA LYS A 5 -9.47 17.55 8.96
C LYS A 5 -8.48 18.70 9.17
N SER A 6 -7.20 18.47 8.91
CA SER A 6 -6.14 19.49 9.02
C SER A 6 -5.99 20.36 7.76
N MET A 7 -6.57 19.94 6.63
CA MET A 7 -6.51 20.67 5.36
C MET A 7 -7.60 21.75 5.26
N LYS A 8 -7.25 22.92 4.71
CA LYS A 8 -8.21 23.96 4.29
C LYS A 8 -8.77 23.63 2.90
N GLN A 9 -9.97 24.12 2.57
CA GLN A 9 -10.53 23.94 1.22
C GLN A 9 -9.58 24.51 0.14
N GLY A 10 -9.37 23.76 -0.94
CA GLY A 10 -8.46 24.11 -2.04
C GLY A 10 -6.97 23.94 -1.72
N SER A 11 -6.62 23.41 -0.54
CA SER A 11 -5.22 23.12 -0.20
C SER A 11 -4.78 21.77 -0.77
N LEU A 12 -3.46 21.68 -1.01
CA LEU A 12 -2.81 20.47 -1.47
C LEU A 12 -2.02 19.81 -0.33
N ALA A 13 -2.03 18.48 -0.32
CA ALA A 13 -1.18 17.66 0.52
C ALA A 13 -0.40 16.66 -0.33
N ILE A 14 0.89 16.50 -0.02
CA ILE A 14 1.75 15.49 -0.65
C ILE A 14 2.03 14.40 0.38
N HIS A 15 1.70 13.16 0.05
CA HIS A 15 1.95 12.00 0.90
C HIS A 15 2.88 11.02 0.21
N GLN A 16 4.07 10.79 0.79
CA GLN A 16 4.95 9.71 0.40
C GLN A 16 4.52 8.42 1.08
N ILE A 17 4.33 7.36 0.32
CA ILE A 17 3.93 6.05 0.83
C ILE A 17 5.01 5.04 0.47
N ASP A 18 5.52 4.33 1.48
CA ASP A 18 6.37 3.16 1.29
C ASP A 18 5.55 1.88 1.48
N PHE A 19 5.55 1.02 0.46
CA PHE A 19 4.83 -0.26 0.45
C PHE A 19 5.75 -1.45 0.71
N LYS A 20 7.04 -1.22 0.96
CA LYS A 20 8.04 -2.26 1.21
C LYS A 20 7.91 -2.85 2.62
N SER A 21 8.57 -3.99 2.80
CA SER A 21 8.48 -4.78 4.02
C SER A 21 9.45 -4.35 5.13
N HIS A 22 10.34 -3.39 4.86
CA HIS A 22 11.40 -2.96 5.79
C HIS A 22 12.22 -4.13 6.39
N GLY A 23 12.64 -5.07 5.52
CA GLY A 23 13.50 -6.20 5.91
C GLY A 23 12.77 -7.48 6.31
N LEU A 24 11.45 -7.52 6.21
CA LEU A 24 10.66 -8.72 6.54
C LEU A 24 10.45 -9.68 5.37
N HIS A 25 10.90 -9.28 4.18
CA HIS A 25 10.92 -10.20 3.06
C HIS A 25 12.10 -11.16 3.17
N LYS A 26 11.98 -12.35 2.58
CA LYS A 26 13.06 -13.36 2.57
C LYS A 26 13.70 -13.46 1.19
N ASN A 27 12.92 -13.90 0.21
CA ASN A 27 13.38 -14.22 -1.14
C ASN A 27 12.75 -13.30 -2.19
N HIS A 28 11.57 -12.77 -1.91
CA HIS A 28 10.82 -11.96 -2.86
C HIS A 28 10.29 -10.69 -2.17
N LYS A 29 10.39 -9.51 -2.81
CA LYS A 29 10.00 -8.23 -2.20
C LYS A 29 8.56 -8.19 -1.66
N LEU A 30 7.68 -9.08 -2.14
CA LEU A 30 6.28 -9.23 -1.74
C LEU A 30 5.97 -10.48 -0.89
N ASP A 31 6.92 -11.35 -0.58
CA ASP A 31 6.63 -12.61 0.15
C ASP A 31 6.05 -12.38 1.56
N PHE A 32 6.35 -11.24 2.19
CA PHE A 32 5.73 -10.81 3.45
C PHE A 32 4.20 -10.61 3.35
N LEU A 33 3.65 -10.53 2.14
CA LEU A 33 2.21 -10.47 1.90
C LEU A 33 1.54 -11.85 1.90
N ALA A 34 2.31 -12.96 1.85
CA ALA A 34 1.81 -14.33 1.90
C ALA A 34 1.18 -14.70 3.25
N TRP A 35 1.66 -14.10 4.34
CA TRP A 35 1.21 -14.43 5.69
C TRP A 35 -0.30 -14.23 5.88
N SER A 36 -0.94 -15.23 6.51
CA SER A 36 -2.35 -15.14 6.90
C SER A 36 -2.62 -13.91 7.78
N ASN A 37 -3.85 -13.39 7.79
CA ASN A 37 -4.21 -12.27 8.66
C ASN A 37 -4.04 -12.63 10.14
N LEU A 38 -4.34 -13.88 10.52
CA LEU A 38 -4.20 -14.33 11.89
C LEU A 38 -2.74 -14.37 12.33
N SER A 39 -1.87 -15.01 11.54
CA SER A 39 -0.44 -15.08 11.82
C SER A 39 0.18 -13.68 11.87
N TRP A 40 -0.18 -12.81 10.91
CA TRP A 40 0.30 -11.43 10.89
C TRP A 40 -0.12 -10.65 12.13
N ARG A 41 -1.39 -10.78 12.55
CA ARG A 41 -1.89 -10.15 13.76
C ARG A 41 -1.13 -10.62 15.00
N LEU A 42 -0.85 -11.92 15.12
CA LEU A 42 -0.09 -12.46 16.25
C LEU A 42 1.37 -11.97 16.26
N MET A 43 2.01 -11.84 15.10
CA MET A 43 3.39 -11.36 14.99
C MET A 43 3.55 -9.86 15.31
N TYR A 44 2.56 -9.04 14.95
CA TYR A 44 2.66 -7.57 15.01
C TYR A 44 1.61 -6.90 15.91
N SER A 45 0.90 -7.63 16.78
CA SER A 45 -0.10 -7.03 17.68
C SER A 45 0.50 -6.08 18.71
N GLN A 46 1.78 -6.25 19.06
CA GLN A 46 2.49 -5.48 20.10
C GLN A 46 3.77 -4.82 19.56
N LYS A 47 3.92 -4.72 18.23
CA LYS A 47 5.09 -4.12 17.56
C LYS A 47 4.61 -3.20 16.44
N GLY A 48 5.47 -2.29 15.98
CA GLY A 48 5.20 -1.50 14.78
C GLY A 48 4.85 -2.41 13.60
N VAL A 49 3.69 -2.18 12.98
CA VAL A 49 3.16 -3.02 11.89
C VAL A 49 3.73 -2.50 10.56
N PRO A 50 4.47 -3.33 9.81
CA PRO A 50 4.90 -3.00 8.46
C PRO A 50 3.69 -2.73 7.57
N ASN A 51 3.84 -1.80 6.63
CA ASN A 51 2.76 -1.44 5.74
C ASN A 51 2.37 -2.63 4.85
N ARG A 52 1.24 -3.27 5.17
CA ARG A 52 0.65 -4.35 4.37
C ARG A 52 -0.48 -3.87 3.45
N LEU A 53 -0.85 -2.59 3.52
CA LEU A 53 -1.85 -2.00 2.64
C LEU A 53 -1.23 -1.76 1.27
N ARG A 54 -2.01 -1.91 0.20
CA ARG A 54 -1.60 -1.62 -1.18
C ARG A 54 -2.23 -0.32 -1.66
N GLN A 55 -1.85 0.13 -2.86
CA GLN A 55 -2.22 1.43 -3.40
C GLN A 55 -3.74 1.67 -3.39
N ASN A 56 -4.54 0.68 -3.80
CA ASN A 56 -6.01 0.69 -3.69
C ASN A 56 -6.56 1.07 -2.31
N SER A 57 -5.94 0.63 -1.22
CA SER A 57 -6.38 0.95 0.15
C SER A 57 -6.23 2.45 0.45
N TYR A 58 -5.16 3.06 -0.04
CA TYR A 58 -4.93 4.51 0.13
C TYR A 58 -5.89 5.32 -0.74
N ILE A 59 -6.13 4.88 -1.97
CA ILE A 59 -7.14 5.48 -2.86
C ILE A 59 -8.52 5.44 -2.19
N SER A 60 -8.91 4.27 -1.68
CA SER A 60 -10.19 4.09 -0.97
C SER A 60 -10.29 5.00 0.26
N ALA A 61 -9.20 5.12 1.03
CA ALA A 61 -9.17 5.96 2.22
C ALA A 61 -9.27 7.46 1.89
N ALA A 62 -8.58 7.93 0.85
CA ALA A 62 -8.66 9.31 0.39
C ALA A 62 -10.09 9.67 -0.06
N ASN A 63 -10.68 8.82 -0.91
CA ASN A 63 -12.05 8.99 -1.39
C ASN A 63 -13.06 9.02 -0.23
N LYS A 64 -12.93 8.11 0.75
CA LYS A 64 -13.79 8.08 1.95
C LYS A 64 -13.67 9.33 2.83
N CYS A 65 -12.54 10.04 2.76
CA CYS A 65 -12.33 11.28 3.49
C CYS A 65 -12.76 12.53 2.70
N GLY A 66 -13.31 12.36 1.49
CA GLY A 66 -13.66 13.46 0.60
C GLY A 66 -12.45 14.21 0.04
N LEU A 67 -11.29 13.57 -0.02
CA LEU A 67 -10.12 14.12 -0.68
C LEU A 67 -10.09 13.69 -2.14
N LYS A 68 -9.82 14.62 -3.04
CA LYS A 68 -9.59 14.34 -4.45
C LYS A 68 -8.13 13.94 -4.63
N ILE A 69 -7.89 12.86 -5.38
CA ILE A 69 -6.53 12.43 -5.74
C ILE A 69 -6.17 13.11 -7.06
N ASP A 70 -5.26 14.07 -7.00
CA ASP A 70 -4.83 14.82 -8.19
C ASP A 70 -3.79 14.03 -8.99
N SER A 71 -2.86 13.37 -8.32
CA SER A 71 -1.90 12.48 -8.98
C SER A 71 -1.38 11.36 -8.08
N LEU A 72 -1.00 10.25 -8.73
CA LEU A 72 -0.31 9.11 -8.15
C LEU A 72 0.94 8.82 -8.98
N LYS A 73 2.11 9.02 -8.40
CA LYS A 73 3.39 8.77 -9.07
C LYS A 73 4.16 7.69 -8.34
N ALA A 74 4.24 6.51 -8.94
CA ALA A 74 5.06 5.43 -8.41
C ALA A 74 6.54 5.86 -8.38
N THR A 75 7.21 5.57 -7.27
CA THR A 75 8.66 5.75 -7.11
C THR A 75 9.42 4.47 -7.42
N GLU A 76 8.76 3.31 -7.23
CA GLU A 76 9.32 2.00 -7.51
C GLU A 76 8.18 1.04 -7.89
N MET A 77 8.34 0.31 -8.98
CA MET A 77 7.42 -0.70 -9.48
C MET A 77 8.18 -2.01 -9.71
N LEU A 78 7.55 -3.13 -9.38
CA LEU A 78 7.99 -4.45 -9.84
C LEU A 78 7.50 -4.71 -11.26
N ASP A 79 8.29 -5.39 -12.08
CA ASP A 79 7.80 -5.87 -13.37
C ASP A 79 6.75 -6.99 -13.20
N LYS A 80 5.97 -7.21 -14.26
CA LYS A 80 4.87 -8.17 -14.25
C LYS A 80 5.32 -9.60 -13.97
N ASN A 81 6.42 -10.03 -14.58
CA ASN A 81 6.92 -11.40 -14.42
C ASN A 81 7.33 -11.66 -12.96
N THR A 82 8.00 -10.69 -12.33
CA THR A 82 8.37 -10.76 -10.91
C THR A 82 7.13 -10.89 -10.02
N VAL A 83 6.07 -10.11 -10.27
CA VAL A 83 4.82 -10.22 -9.50
C VAL A 83 4.12 -11.56 -9.72
N ASP A 84 4.08 -12.05 -10.96
CA ASP A 84 3.37 -13.27 -11.31
C ASP A 84 4.00 -14.51 -10.66
N VAL A 85 5.34 -14.53 -10.48
CA VAL A 85 6.06 -15.63 -9.79
C VAL A 85 5.55 -15.86 -8.36
N ILE A 86 5.28 -14.79 -7.61
CA ILE A 86 4.85 -14.91 -6.20
C ILE A 86 3.33 -14.92 -6.04
N ARG A 87 2.56 -14.56 -7.08
CA ARG A 87 1.11 -14.28 -6.96
C ARG A 87 0.34 -15.44 -6.33
N GLN A 88 0.70 -16.68 -6.65
CA GLN A 88 0.02 -17.86 -6.10
C GLN A 88 0.32 -18.15 -4.63
N ASP A 89 1.39 -17.58 -4.08
CA ASP A 89 1.76 -17.75 -2.67
C ASP A 89 1.17 -16.65 -1.78
N LEU A 90 0.68 -15.57 -2.38
CA LEU A 90 0.15 -14.43 -1.63
C LEU A 90 -1.11 -14.81 -0.84
N ASN A 91 -1.37 -14.09 0.24
CA ASN A 91 -2.67 -14.20 0.90
C ASN A 91 -3.79 -13.83 -0.08
N SER A 92 -4.93 -14.54 -0.04
CA SER A 92 -6.05 -14.38 -0.99
C SER A 92 -6.45 -12.92 -1.22
N LYS A 93 -6.45 -12.09 -0.16
CA LYS A 93 -6.78 -10.66 -0.26
C LYS A 93 -5.85 -9.84 -1.17
N PHE A 94 -4.68 -10.36 -1.50
CA PHE A 94 -3.70 -9.73 -2.39
C PHE A 94 -3.60 -10.43 -3.74
N LYS A 95 -3.97 -11.71 -3.82
CA LYS A 95 -3.98 -12.49 -5.07
C LYS A 95 -4.86 -11.85 -6.12
N ASP A 96 -6.00 -11.31 -5.70
CA ASP A 96 -7.02 -10.75 -6.58
C ASP A 96 -6.80 -9.27 -6.87
N LEU A 97 -5.73 -8.67 -6.34
CA LEU A 97 -5.43 -7.27 -6.63
C LEU A 97 -4.92 -7.11 -8.08
N PRO A 98 -5.28 -5.98 -8.73
CA PRO A 98 -4.65 -5.57 -9.98
C PRO A 98 -3.13 -5.56 -9.88
N TYR A 99 -2.47 -5.79 -11.00
CA TYR A 99 -1.01 -5.79 -11.07
C TYR A 99 -0.44 -4.46 -10.59
N GLU A 100 -1.06 -3.35 -10.96
CA GLU A 100 -0.63 -1.98 -10.65
C GLU A 100 -0.59 -1.75 -9.13
N ASP A 101 -1.65 -2.18 -8.43
CA ASP A 101 -1.75 -2.05 -6.97
C ASP A 101 -0.72 -2.90 -6.22
N LEU A 102 -0.42 -4.09 -6.77
CA LEU A 102 0.46 -5.06 -6.14
C LEU A 102 1.94 -4.78 -6.43
N SER A 103 2.24 -4.32 -7.65
CA SER A 103 3.61 -4.04 -8.12
C SER A 103 4.19 -2.74 -7.55
N CYS A 104 3.36 -1.80 -7.12
CA CYS A 104 3.80 -0.55 -6.54
C CYS A 104 4.48 -0.77 -5.18
N LEU A 105 5.77 -0.45 -5.11
CA LEU A 105 6.59 -0.55 -3.89
C LEU A 105 6.78 0.79 -3.17
N GLY A 106 6.46 1.89 -3.85
CA GLY A 106 6.33 3.20 -3.22
C GLY A 106 5.71 4.19 -4.18
N CYS A 107 5.05 5.23 -3.65
CA CYS A 107 4.49 6.29 -4.47
C CYS A 107 4.41 7.63 -3.75
N TRP A 108 4.35 8.69 -4.54
CA TRP A 108 3.84 9.99 -4.15
C TRP A 108 2.36 10.08 -4.49
N MET A 109 1.55 10.49 -3.51
CA MET A 109 0.13 10.77 -3.68
C MET A 109 -0.11 12.26 -3.42
N LEU A 110 -0.61 12.96 -4.43
CA LEU A 110 -1.04 14.35 -4.32
C LEU A 110 -2.55 14.39 -4.08
N LEU A 111 -2.96 15.08 -3.02
CA LEU A 111 -4.34 15.16 -2.54
C LEU A 111 -4.79 16.60 -2.49
N GLU A 112 -6.03 16.85 -2.88
CA GLU A 112 -6.71 18.13 -2.81
C GLU A 112 -7.92 18.01 -1.87
N LYS A 113 -8.14 19.05 -1.06
CA LYS A 113 -9.29 19.16 -0.16
C LYS A 113 -10.42 19.98 -0.78
#